data_AF-A0A0J1F9R1-F1
#
_entry.id   AF-A0A0J1F9R1-F1
#
_cell.length_a   1.000
_cell.length_b   1.000
_cell.length_c   1.000
_cell.angle_alpha   90.00
_cell.angle_beta   90.00
_cell.angle_gamma   90.00
#
_symmetry.space_group_name_H-M   'P 1'
#
loop_
_entity.id
_entity.type
_entity.pdbx_description
1 polymer ?
#
loop_
_entity_poly.entity_id
_entity_poly.type
_entity_poly.pdbx_seq_one_letter_code
_entity_poly.pdbx_strand_id
1 'polypeptide(L)'
;MYSYRKRLFFPVHVDHPDPELGEVLLEHYAGKDSEFSAAVRYLNQRTYLTDRYLRELLGLLAAEELGHMEMLSVAVSKLGLAARYVNSRAEPWHLGYLDPAREPKNILERAIKAEERAREKYEKTLLQLRDTGLVKMTEFLIRREEVHQRLLRQALHGLDCDERADNGRELIYAYKMSLQVLE
;
A
#
# COMPACT_ATOMS: atom_id res chain seq x y z
N MET A 1 11.58 16.01 -3.06
CA MET A 1 10.56 17.06 -2.81
C MET A 1 9.23 16.34 -2.62
N TYR A 2 8.44 16.73 -1.62
CA TYR A 2 7.08 16.22 -1.40
C TYR A 2 6.06 17.27 -1.83
N SER A 3 4.93 16.84 -2.38
CA SER A 3 3.83 17.73 -2.75
C SER A 3 2.52 17.13 -2.27
N TYR A 4 1.71 17.94 -1.60
CA TYR A 4 0.38 17.54 -1.13
C TYR A 4 -0.70 18.08 -2.06
N ARG A 5 -1.74 17.27 -2.31
CA ARG A 5 -2.95 17.65 -3.04
C ARG A 5 -4.14 17.21 -2.22
N LYS A 6 -5.12 18.11 -2.01
CA LYS A 6 -6.32 17.83 -1.21
C LYS A 6 -7.22 16.72 -1.79
N ARG A 7 -7.13 16.45 -3.10
CA ARG A 7 -7.94 15.43 -3.76
C ARG A 7 -7.45 14.05 -3.32
N LEU A 8 -8.34 13.27 -2.71
CA LEU A 8 -8.07 11.88 -2.37
C LEU A 8 -7.80 11.04 -3.62
N PHE A 9 -6.99 10.01 -3.46
CA PHE A 9 -6.61 9.12 -4.55
C PHE A 9 -7.81 8.35 -5.12
N PHE A 10 -8.75 7.97 -4.26
CA PHE A 10 -10.08 7.49 -4.63
C PHE A 10 -11.15 8.13 -3.72
N PRO A 11 -12.36 8.44 -4.22
CA PRO A 11 -13.42 9.01 -3.40
C PRO A 11 -13.85 8.08 -2.25
N VAL A 12 -13.84 8.60 -1.03
CA VAL A 12 -14.28 7.86 0.16
C VAL A 12 -15.71 8.26 0.54
N HIS A 13 -16.64 7.32 0.44
CA HIS A 13 -18.03 7.47 0.86
C HIS A 13 -18.36 6.48 1.98
N VAL A 14 -19.13 6.93 2.96
CA VAL A 14 -19.62 6.15 4.10
C VAL A 14 -21.06 6.62 4.32
N ASP A 15 -21.99 5.69 4.25
CA ASP A 15 -23.44 5.90 4.37
C ASP A 15 -23.82 6.24 5.82
N HIS A 16 -23.28 5.48 6.79
CA HIS A 16 -23.56 5.64 8.22
C HIS A 16 -22.31 5.40 9.08
N PRO A 17 -22.17 6.11 10.23
CA PRO A 17 -21.13 5.80 11.20
C PRO A 17 -21.22 4.35 11.70
N ASP A 18 -20.09 3.67 11.78
CA ASP A 18 -19.93 2.32 12.32
C ASP A 18 -18.54 2.21 12.98
N PRO A 19 -18.45 2.55 14.28
CA PRO A 19 -17.17 2.54 14.98
C PRO A 19 -16.49 1.17 15.02
N GLU A 20 -17.25 0.08 15.06
CA GLU A 20 -16.68 -1.29 15.07
C GLU A 20 -15.95 -1.58 13.75
N LEU A 21 -16.55 -1.19 12.61
CA LEU A 21 -15.87 -1.24 11.33
C LEU A 21 -14.67 -0.30 11.29
N GLY A 22 -14.76 0.87 11.92
CA GLY A 22 -13.64 1.79 12.09
C GLY A 22 -12.44 1.14 12.77
N GLU A 23 -12.65 0.31 13.80
CA GLU A 23 -11.59 -0.44 14.48
C GLU A 23 -10.98 -1.50 13.56
N VAL A 24 -11.78 -2.17 12.73
CA VAL A 24 -11.28 -3.10 11.70
C VAL A 24 -10.37 -2.37 10.70
N LEU A 25 -10.76 -1.17 10.25
CA LEU A 25 -9.95 -0.39 9.31
C LEU A 25 -8.63 0.12 9.91
N LEU A 26 -8.50 0.22 11.24
CA LEU A 26 -7.22 0.53 11.89
C LEU A 26 -6.17 -0.56 11.65
N GLU A 27 -6.58 -1.81 11.41
CA GLU A 27 -5.67 -2.88 11.03
C GLU A 27 -4.99 -2.63 9.66
N HIS A 28 -5.75 -2.07 8.72
CA HIS A 28 -5.25 -1.67 7.39
C HIS A 28 -4.45 -0.37 7.44
N TYR A 29 -4.80 0.53 8.36
CA TYR A 29 -4.13 1.81 8.51
C TYR A 29 -2.76 1.67 9.19
N ALA A 30 -2.68 0.97 10.33
CA ALA A 30 -1.47 0.91 11.17
C ALA A 30 -1.21 -0.47 11.81
N GLY A 31 -1.70 -1.56 11.22
CA GLY A 31 -1.28 -2.94 11.55
C GLY A 31 0.10 -3.34 11.01
N LYS A 32 0.46 -4.62 11.13
CA LYS A 32 1.76 -5.14 10.65
C LYS A 32 1.88 -5.10 9.13
N ASP A 33 0.91 -5.67 8.44
CA ASP A 33 0.78 -5.61 6.98
C ASP A 33 -0.31 -4.56 6.69
N SER A 34 0.08 -3.28 6.77
CA SER A 34 -0.77 -2.09 6.64
C SER A 34 -0.14 -1.09 5.68
N GLU A 35 -0.92 -0.11 5.25
CA GLU A 35 -0.47 0.99 4.40
C GLU A 35 0.69 1.76 5.05
N PHE A 36 0.63 1.99 6.36
CA PHE A 36 1.73 2.66 7.08
C PHE A 36 3.01 1.83 7.08
N SER A 37 2.89 0.52 7.35
CA SER A 37 4.04 -0.38 7.29
C SER A 37 4.63 -0.46 5.89
N ALA A 38 3.80 -0.48 4.84
CA ALA A 38 4.25 -0.50 3.46
C ALA A 38 4.96 0.80 3.07
N ALA A 39 4.34 1.95 3.34
CA ALA A 39 4.93 3.27 3.09
C ALA A 39 6.32 3.42 3.73
N VAL A 40 6.43 3.14 5.03
CA VAL A 40 7.69 3.28 5.78
C VAL A 40 8.73 2.27 5.31
N ARG A 41 8.32 1.02 5.04
CA ARG A 41 9.21 -0.02 4.50
C ARG A 41 9.82 0.41 3.19
N TYR A 42 9.01 0.84 2.22
CA TYR A 42 9.47 1.25 0.90
C TYR A 42 10.33 2.51 0.95
N LEU A 43 9.94 3.52 1.75
CA LEU A 43 10.75 4.72 1.94
C LEU A 43 12.14 4.39 2.51
N ASN A 44 12.21 3.47 3.47
CA ASN A 44 13.47 3.08 4.10
C ASN A 44 14.32 2.21 3.16
N GLN A 45 13.75 1.14 2.61
CA GLN A 45 14.49 0.14 1.82
C GLN A 45 15.05 0.71 0.52
N ARG A 46 14.37 1.71 -0.09
CA ARG A 46 14.90 2.37 -1.29
C ARG A 46 16.27 3.02 -1.06
N THR A 47 16.62 3.35 0.19
CA THR A 47 17.92 3.98 0.52
C THR A 47 19.09 3.00 0.45
N TYR A 48 18.83 1.70 0.53
CA TYR A 48 19.85 0.66 0.43
C TYR A 48 20.15 0.25 -1.03
N LEU A 49 19.34 0.72 -1.98
CA LEU A 49 19.38 0.29 -3.37
C LEU A 49 20.25 1.20 -4.25
N THR A 50 21.12 0.57 -5.03
CA THR A 50 21.95 1.22 -6.04
C THR A 50 21.26 1.29 -7.40
N ASP A 51 20.41 0.30 -7.73
CA ASP A 51 19.61 0.32 -8.95
C ASP A 51 18.62 1.49 -8.93
N ARG A 52 18.76 2.38 -9.93
CA ARG A 52 17.97 3.61 -10.00
C ARG A 52 16.48 3.36 -10.19
N TYR A 53 16.10 2.34 -10.97
CA TYR A 53 14.72 2.07 -11.32
C TYR A 53 14.00 1.35 -10.19
N LEU A 54 14.68 0.42 -9.52
CA LEU A 54 14.12 -0.21 -8.33
C LEU A 54 13.93 0.81 -7.20
N ARG A 55 14.91 1.71 -7.01
CA ARG A 55 14.79 2.80 -6.04
C ARG A 55 13.65 3.75 -6.37
N GLU A 56 13.44 4.04 -7.66
CA GLU A 56 12.33 4.87 -8.15
C GLU A 56 10.99 4.17 -7.95
N LEU A 57 10.87 2.88 -8.30
CA LEU A 57 9.69 2.06 -8.11
C LEU A 57 9.25 2.05 -6.64
N LEU A 58 10.16 1.70 -5.71
CA LEU A 58 9.83 1.72 -4.28
C LEU A 58 9.44 3.13 -3.79
N GLY A 59 10.04 4.18 -4.35
CA GLY A 59 9.64 5.56 -4.05
C GLY A 59 8.22 5.89 -4.50
N LEU A 60 7.80 5.39 -5.67
CA LEU A 60 6.46 5.56 -6.22
C LEU A 60 5.42 4.78 -5.40
N LEU A 61 5.68 3.50 -5.12
CA LEU A 61 4.83 2.69 -4.26
C LEU A 61 4.67 3.34 -2.88
N ALA A 62 5.76 3.77 -2.26
CA ALA A 62 5.69 4.43 -0.97
C ALA A 62 4.83 5.71 -0.95
N ALA A 63 4.88 6.51 -2.01
CA ALA A 63 4.06 7.71 -2.13
C ALA A 63 2.57 7.35 -2.30
N GLU A 64 2.29 6.24 -2.98
CA GLU A 64 0.95 5.73 -3.16
C GLU A 64 0.34 5.18 -1.87
N GLU A 65 1.10 4.41 -1.08
CA GLU A 65 0.64 3.89 0.22
C GLU A 65 0.30 5.04 1.19
N LEU A 66 1.00 6.17 1.10
CA LEU A 66 0.61 7.37 1.87
C LEU A 66 -0.75 7.93 1.42
N GLY A 67 -1.09 7.82 0.13
CA GLY A 67 -2.42 8.14 -0.38
C GLY A 67 -3.48 7.15 0.10
N HIS A 68 -3.17 5.85 0.15
CA HIS A 68 -4.04 4.82 0.74
C HIS A 68 -4.28 5.06 2.23
N MET A 69 -3.24 5.43 2.97
CA MET A 69 -3.36 5.86 4.36
C MET A 69 -4.31 7.05 4.52
N GLU A 70 -4.21 8.07 3.65
CA GLU A 70 -5.12 9.22 3.70
C GLU A 70 -6.57 8.77 3.47
N MET A 71 -6.83 7.91 2.48
CA MET A 71 -8.15 7.33 2.23
C MET A 71 -8.71 6.59 3.45
N LEU A 72 -7.93 5.67 4.03
CA LEU A 72 -8.31 4.92 5.23
C LEU A 72 -8.57 5.86 6.42
N SER A 73 -7.75 6.89 6.60
CA SER A 73 -7.93 7.86 7.69
C SER A 73 -9.25 8.61 7.58
N VAL A 74 -9.65 8.98 6.35
CA VAL A 74 -10.95 9.61 6.07
C VAL A 74 -12.09 8.62 6.30
N ALA A 75 -11.95 7.35 5.89
CA ALA A 75 -12.95 6.32 6.14
C ALA A 75 -13.17 6.09 7.64
N VAL A 76 -12.08 5.87 8.41
CA VAL A 76 -12.11 5.74 9.88
C VAL A 76 -12.77 6.96 10.53
N SER A 77 -12.46 8.16 10.05
CA SER A 77 -13.07 9.39 10.54
C SER A 77 -14.58 9.44 10.31
N LYS A 78 -15.04 9.10 9.10
CA LYS A 78 -16.46 9.07 8.76
C LYS A 78 -17.24 7.97 9.47
N LEU A 79 -16.55 6.89 9.85
CA LEU A 79 -17.09 5.80 10.67
C LEU A 79 -17.24 6.18 12.15
N GLY A 80 -16.79 7.37 12.57
CA GLY A 80 -16.99 7.89 13.93
C GLY A 80 -15.79 7.71 14.86
N LEU A 81 -14.63 7.31 14.34
CA LEU A 81 -13.39 7.20 15.10
C LEU A 81 -12.34 8.23 14.66
N ALA A 82 -11.19 8.25 15.33
CA ALA A 82 -10.01 8.95 14.85
C ALA A 82 -8.99 7.93 14.38
N ALA A 83 -8.40 8.15 13.20
CA ALA A 83 -7.25 7.37 12.75
C ALA A 83 -6.10 7.58 13.73
N ARG A 84 -5.58 6.48 14.26
CA ARG A 84 -4.50 6.44 15.24
C ARG A 84 -3.45 5.45 14.75
N TYR A 85 -2.20 5.64 15.17
CA TYR A 85 -1.13 4.69 14.87
C TYR A 85 -1.20 3.44 15.76
N VAL A 86 -2.38 2.80 15.77
CA VAL A 86 -2.66 1.54 16.46
C VAL A 86 -3.36 0.59 15.50
N ASN A 87 -3.21 -0.71 15.73
CA ASN A 87 -3.92 -1.74 14.99
C ASN A 87 -5.35 -1.96 15.53
N SER A 88 -6.08 -2.93 14.98
CA SER A 88 -7.45 -3.26 15.41
C SER A 88 -7.57 -3.72 16.87
N ARG A 89 -6.46 -4.07 17.52
CA ARG A 89 -6.39 -4.47 18.94
C ARG A 89 -5.89 -3.34 19.84
N ALA A 90 -5.84 -2.12 19.33
CA ALA A 90 -5.29 -0.95 20.00
C ALA A 90 -3.79 -1.06 20.36
N GLU A 91 -3.04 -1.99 19.74
CA GLU A 91 -1.60 -2.07 19.92
C GLU A 91 -0.92 -0.99 19.07
N PRO A 92 -0.04 -0.15 19.65
CA PRO A 92 0.70 0.85 18.88
C PRO A 92 1.55 0.22 17.79
N TRP A 93 1.56 0.86 16.61
CA TRP A 93 2.50 0.51 15.56
C TRP A 93 3.94 0.66 16.07
N HIS A 94 4.80 -0.29 15.75
CA HIS A 94 6.19 -0.29 16.23
C HIS A 94 7.17 -0.79 15.17
N LEU A 95 8.45 -0.44 15.34
CA LEU A 95 9.53 -0.78 14.40
C LEU A 95 9.70 -2.29 14.14
N GLY A 96 9.20 -3.15 15.03
CA GLY A 96 9.23 -4.60 14.84
C GLY A 96 8.36 -5.11 13.70
N TYR A 97 7.47 -4.29 13.15
CA TYR A 97 6.71 -4.60 11.93
C TYR A 97 7.53 -4.41 10.65
N LEU A 98 8.64 -3.66 10.70
CA LEU A 98 9.47 -3.40 9.54
C LEU A 98 10.40 -4.57 9.23
N ASP A 99 10.56 -4.86 7.94
CA ASP A 99 11.46 -5.90 7.48
C ASP A 99 12.91 -5.39 7.39
N PRO A 100 13.90 -6.04 8.04
CA PRO A 100 15.29 -5.60 8.06
C PRO A 100 16.08 -5.93 6.78
N ALA A 101 15.47 -6.54 5.77
CA ALA A 101 16.16 -6.93 4.53
C ALA A 101 16.87 -5.75 3.84
N ARG A 102 18.09 -6.03 3.37
CA ARG A 102 18.96 -5.05 2.67
C ARG A 102 19.38 -5.50 1.28
N GLU A 103 19.42 -6.80 1.05
CA GLU A 103 19.69 -7.42 -0.26
C GLU A 103 18.50 -7.20 -1.21
N PRO A 104 18.68 -6.72 -2.45
CA PRO A 104 17.58 -6.40 -3.38
C PRO A 104 16.58 -7.54 -3.59
N LYS A 105 17.08 -8.78 -3.76
CA LYS A 105 16.24 -9.96 -3.92
C LYS A 105 15.35 -10.20 -2.70
N ASN A 106 15.93 -10.16 -1.50
CA ASN A 106 15.21 -10.34 -0.25
C ASN A 106 14.18 -9.22 -0.03
N ILE A 107 14.55 -7.97 -0.31
CA ILE A 107 13.64 -6.81 -0.24
C ILE A 107 12.38 -7.09 -1.08
N LEU A 108 12.56 -7.48 -2.35
CA LEU A 108 11.46 -7.75 -3.27
C LEU A 108 10.61 -8.95 -2.84
N GLU A 109 11.22 -10.09 -2.51
CA GLU A 109 10.49 -11.28 -2.07
C GLU A 109 9.65 -11.03 -0.81
N ARG A 110 10.19 -10.24 0.13
CA ARG A 110 9.49 -9.91 1.39
C ARG A 110 8.40 -8.87 1.17
N ALA A 111 8.62 -7.90 0.28
CA ALA A 111 7.61 -6.95 -0.15
C ALA A 111 6.42 -7.66 -0.82
N ILE A 112 6.66 -8.55 -1.79
CA ILE A 112 5.60 -9.33 -2.46
C ILE A 112 4.73 -10.05 -1.44
N LYS A 113 5.35 -10.74 -0.47
CA LYS A 113 4.60 -11.45 0.58
C LYS A 113 3.83 -10.49 1.49
N ALA A 114 4.30 -9.26 1.70
CA ALA A 114 3.58 -8.26 2.48
C ALA A 114 2.34 -7.77 1.74
N GLU A 115 2.44 -7.47 0.44
CA GLU A 115 1.29 -7.08 -0.39
C GLU A 115 0.27 -8.21 -0.54
N GLU A 116 0.73 -9.46 -0.65
CA GLU A 116 -0.16 -10.63 -0.64
C GLU A 116 -1.00 -10.68 0.65
N ARG A 117 -0.35 -10.49 1.81
CA ARG A 117 -1.04 -10.46 3.11
C ARG A 117 -1.94 -9.25 3.28
N ALA A 118 -1.55 -8.08 2.78
CA ALA A 118 -2.38 -6.88 2.79
C ALA A 118 -3.65 -7.10 1.95
N ARG A 119 -3.50 -7.59 0.72
CA ARG A 119 -4.62 -7.95 -0.17
C ARG A 119 -5.56 -8.97 0.46
N GLU A 120 -5.05 -10.09 0.96
CA GLU A 120 -5.87 -11.12 1.62
C GLU A 120 -6.66 -10.55 2.80
N LYS A 121 -6.08 -9.58 3.52
CA LYS A 121 -6.76 -8.90 4.61
C LYS A 121 -7.90 -8.03 4.08
N TYR A 122 -7.66 -7.26 3.02
CA TYR A 122 -8.71 -6.47 2.38
C TYR A 122 -9.85 -7.34 1.84
N GLU A 123 -9.53 -8.46 1.19
CA GLU A 123 -10.51 -9.44 0.72
C GLU A 123 -11.37 -9.97 1.86
N LYS A 124 -10.77 -10.29 3.03
CA LYS A 124 -11.52 -10.70 4.23
C LYS A 124 -12.41 -9.60 4.79
N THR A 125 -11.96 -8.34 4.77
CA THR A 125 -12.79 -7.20 5.16
C THR A 125 -13.94 -7.00 4.19
N LEU A 126 -13.70 -7.11 2.88
CA LEU A 126 -14.69 -6.92 1.83
C LEU A 126 -15.92 -7.84 2.01
N LEU A 127 -15.70 -9.09 2.44
CA LEU A 127 -16.77 -10.06 2.72
C LEU A 127 -17.73 -9.62 3.84
N GLN A 128 -17.32 -8.67 4.69
CA GLN A 128 -18.09 -8.20 5.84
C GLN A 128 -18.74 -6.84 5.58
N LEU A 129 -18.36 -6.14 4.49
CA LEU A 129 -18.86 -4.80 4.18
C LEU A 129 -20.28 -4.85 3.64
N ARG A 130 -21.11 -3.92 4.10
CA ARG A 130 -22.46 -3.65 3.58
C ARG A 130 -22.60 -2.28 2.94
N ASP A 131 -21.77 -1.33 3.37
CA ASP A 131 -21.70 0.03 2.85
C ASP A 131 -21.11 0.02 1.43
N THR A 132 -21.88 0.54 0.47
CA THR A 132 -21.49 0.47 -0.95
C THR A 132 -20.30 1.36 -1.30
N GLY A 133 -20.11 2.46 -0.56
CA GLY A 133 -18.96 3.36 -0.70
C GLY A 133 -17.68 2.70 -0.23
N LEU A 134 -17.73 2.03 0.92
CA LEU A 134 -16.60 1.29 1.48
C LEU A 134 -16.27 0.06 0.64
N VAL A 135 -17.28 -0.66 0.10
CA VAL A 135 -17.05 -1.77 -0.85
C VAL A 135 -16.21 -1.29 -2.04
N LYS A 136 -16.60 -0.18 -2.68
CA LYS A 136 -15.87 0.37 -3.83
C LYS A 136 -14.44 0.82 -3.47
N MET A 137 -14.28 1.44 -2.30
CA MET A 137 -12.97 1.84 -1.80
C MET A 137 -12.06 0.63 -1.55
N THR A 138 -12.58 -0.42 -0.90
CA THR A 138 -11.82 -1.64 -0.62
C THR A 138 -11.49 -2.41 -1.89
N GLU A 139 -12.41 -2.51 -2.85
CA GLU A 139 -12.12 -3.08 -4.18
C GLU A 139 -11.04 -2.29 -4.92
N PHE A 140 -11.03 -0.96 -4.80
CA PHE A 140 -9.97 -0.13 -5.35
C PHE A 140 -8.62 -0.47 -4.72
N LEU A 141 -8.54 -0.54 -3.39
CA LEU A 141 -7.31 -0.88 -2.67
C LEU A 141 -6.81 -2.28 -3.07
N ILE A 142 -7.68 -3.29 -3.13
CA ILE A 142 -7.34 -4.65 -3.60
C ILE A 142 -6.70 -4.61 -5.00
N ARG A 143 -7.29 -3.87 -5.95
CA ARG A 143 -6.72 -3.73 -7.30
C ARG A 143 -5.35 -3.07 -7.28
N ARG A 144 -5.11 -2.11 -6.39
CA ARG A 144 -3.79 -1.47 -6.23
C ARG A 144 -2.76 -2.44 -5.66
N GLU A 145 -3.13 -3.25 -4.67
CA GLU A 145 -2.28 -4.32 -4.15
C GLU A 145 -1.86 -5.33 -5.23
N GLU A 146 -2.78 -5.69 -6.13
CA GLU A 146 -2.47 -6.56 -7.28
C GLU A 146 -1.47 -5.93 -8.25
N VAL A 147 -1.57 -4.62 -8.47
CA VAL A 147 -0.60 -3.85 -9.25
C VAL A 147 0.77 -3.87 -8.58
N HIS A 148 0.83 -3.61 -7.28
CA HIS A 148 2.08 -3.60 -6.51
C HIS A 148 2.76 -4.97 -6.58
N GLN A 149 2.02 -6.04 -6.30
CA GLN A 149 2.50 -7.41 -6.41
C GLN A 149 3.06 -7.72 -7.81
N ARG A 150 2.34 -7.34 -8.87
CA ARG A 150 2.78 -7.55 -10.25
C ARG A 150 4.09 -6.82 -10.54
N LEU A 151 4.19 -5.54 -10.20
CA LEU A 151 5.39 -4.73 -10.43
C LEU A 151 6.59 -5.26 -9.63
N LEU A 152 6.38 -5.65 -8.38
CA LEU A 152 7.44 -6.23 -7.55
C LEU A 152 7.92 -7.59 -8.10
N ARG A 153 7.01 -8.44 -8.59
CA ARG A 153 7.38 -9.71 -9.25
C ARG A 153 8.15 -9.48 -10.56
N GLN A 154 7.73 -8.50 -11.37
CA GLN A 154 8.47 -8.11 -12.57
C GLN A 154 9.86 -7.57 -12.22
N ALA A 155 9.97 -6.75 -11.18
CA ALA A 155 11.24 -6.25 -10.68
C ALA A 155 12.15 -7.39 -10.19
N LEU A 156 11.58 -8.38 -9.51
CA LEU A 156 12.32 -9.55 -9.01
C LEU A 156 12.87 -10.38 -10.17
N HIS A 157 12.04 -10.68 -11.17
CA HIS A 157 12.47 -11.36 -12.39
C HIS A 157 13.58 -10.59 -13.12
N GLY A 158 13.46 -9.27 -13.19
CA GLY A 158 14.44 -8.40 -13.84
C GLY A 158 15.81 -8.36 -13.16
N LEU A 159 15.94 -8.80 -11.89
CA LEU A 159 17.25 -8.87 -11.22
C LEU A 159 18.19 -9.92 -11.85
N ASP A 160 17.62 -11.00 -12.36
CA ASP A 160 18.36 -12.14 -12.92
C ASP A 160 18.68 -11.98 -14.42
N CYS A 161 18.21 -10.90 -15.06
CA CYS A 161 18.40 -10.64 -16.49
C CYS A 161 19.56 -9.65 -16.76
N ASP A 162 20.24 -9.81 -17.90
CA ASP A 162 21.30 -8.91 -18.36
C ASP A 162 20.78 -7.52 -18.81
N GLU A 163 19.49 -7.39 -19.15
CA GLU A 163 18.86 -6.17 -19.69
C GLU A 163 18.19 -5.28 -18.60
N ARG A 164 18.88 -5.04 -17.49
CA ARG A 164 18.30 -4.34 -16.31
C ARG A 164 17.75 -2.94 -16.61
N ALA A 165 18.38 -2.21 -17.53
CA ALA A 165 18.00 -0.82 -17.81
C ALA A 165 16.67 -0.69 -18.58
N ASP A 166 16.41 -1.59 -19.54
CA ASP A 166 15.18 -1.57 -20.33
C ASP A 166 14.01 -2.14 -19.52
N ASN A 167 14.24 -3.24 -18.80
CA ASN A 167 13.30 -3.76 -17.79
C ASN A 167 12.92 -2.70 -16.75
N GLY A 168 13.88 -1.91 -16.30
CA GLY A 168 13.66 -0.83 -15.35
C GLY A 168 12.75 0.30 -15.85
N ARG A 169 12.88 0.69 -17.12
CA ARG A 169 11.98 1.70 -17.73
C ARG A 169 10.57 1.19 -17.88
N GLU A 170 10.43 -0.08 -18.26
CA GLU A 170 9.13 -0.74 -18.40
C GLU A 170 8.38 -0.79 -17.07
N LEU A 171 9.06 -1.05 -15.94
CA LEU A 171 8.45 -1.01 -14.60
C LEU A 171 7.82 0.35 -14.30
N ILE A 172 8.57 1.43 -14.52
CA ILE A 172 8.09 2.79 -14.24
C ILE A 172 6.95 3.17 -15.18
N TYR A 173 7.03 2.75 -16.44
CA TYR A 173 5.95 2.93 -17.40
C TYR A 173 4.69 2.16 -16.98
N ALA A 174 4.81 0.88 -16.66
CA ALA A 174 3.72 0.03 -16.21
C ALA A 174 3.04 0.56 -14.94
N TYR A 175 3.82 1.10 -13.99
CA TYR A 175 3.28 1.82 -12.83
C TYR A 175 2.41 3.01 -13.28
N LYS A 176 2.95 3.91 -14.11
CA LYS A 176 2.22 5.10 -14.57
C LYS A 176 0.95 4.74 -15.35
N MET A 177 1.02 3.74 -16.22
CA MET A 177 -0.15 3.27 -16.98
C MET A 177 -1.23 2.68 -16.07
N SER A 178 -0.84 2.03 -14.98
CA SER A 178 -1.81 1.50 -14.00
C SER A 178 -2.65 2.59 -13.31
N LEU A 179 -2.16 3.83 -13.30
CA LEU A 179 -2.88 4.97 -12.72
C LEU A 179 -3.85 5.63 -13.70
N GLN A 180 -3.60 5.52 -15.01
CA GLN A 180 -4.47 6.13 -16.04
C GLN A 180 -5.84 5.45 -16.14
N VAL A 181 -5.96 4.21 -15.64
CA VAL A 181 -7.24 3.49 -15.58
C VAL A 181 -8.13 3.99 -14.43
N LEU A 182 -7.63 4.94 -13.62
CA LEU A 182 -8.34 5.52 -12.47
C LEU A 182 -9.01 6.88 -12.80
N GLU A 183 -8.79 7.43 -13.99
CA GLU A 183 -9.43 8.65 -14.51
C GLU A 183 -10.73 8.34 -15.25
#